data_AF-A0A9U8E7G9-F1
#
_entry.id   AF-A0A9U8E7G9-F1
#
_cell.length_a   1.000
_cell.length_b   1.000
_cell.length_c   1.000
_cell.angle_alpha   90.00
_cell.angle_beta   90.00
_cell.angle_gamma   90.00
#
_symmetry.space_group_name_H-M   'P 1'
#
loop_
_entity.id
_entity.type
_entity.pdbx_description
1 polymer ?
#
loop_
_entity_poly.entity_id
_entity_poly.type
_entity_poly.pdbx_seq_one_letter_code
_entity_poly.pdbx_strand_id
1 'polypeptide(L)'
;MDKEIIEQNFKLLFTNYVREYCGGSQNSYTLSIEKRDRIINCLRNAKNEPSARFRFWVRAKGYRIVQSADGEDILALPPKGNDPNDNLFKRVATIDEFFDIIYSAHSENGHVGQAQTYRAIKAIYALVPRVLIIKFIEMCPQCSNTHTYATKRRNTSVQNNIISPDKLAGAFAVIKRDPDDIEETAFVDSEEASSNQQEVANALSEILAEKLPGAEIETMVHIETEEAGTSQVVLFPCHLCKAVFNKKKILQKHINSHQDFKPAVPLQKASPNSKKRKFNVAFHTVYPTKTRRATVARRRVILDMDSSPTAAQAIVLAASRPDIDLIAINCVAGRVSVLNACENALRVLKACGRDDVQVCRGAEKSLLGLCGRDENLPGLSWSRKIEGHVQAEHSVSSLIRSVNENPGEISLICMGPLTNLALALRLDPLVANHLKELYIVGGNVEAQGDISACAEQNFMFDPEAAHIVLQEIRNAHILPYEISQRHCMPFANCVSWLNNGTEISSFLFDCFTSEELSLQAKTGMVSPEVFAVSMMIDSTIVLEKDQVFATVELKGDYTRGQMVVDKRGFLNKPANVFIVKNMDLGKTQALFGSVFSMIEESDSLTLTPITLAGPGKDHVPILLKEIKINVV
;
A
#
# COMPACT_ATOMS: atom_id res chain seq x y z
N MET A 1 0.88 14.98 -48.56
CA MET A 1 -0.10 15.37 -47.53
C MET A 1 0.29 16.74 -47.06
N ASP A 2 -0.59 17.73 -47.20
CA ASP A 2 -0.34 19.09 -46.73
C ASP A 2 -0.06 19.09 -45.22
N LYS A 3 0.93 19.88 -44.80
CA LYS A 3 1.33 19.97 -43.38
C LYS A 3 0.14 20.30 -42.48
N GLU A 4 -0.78 21.14 -42.95
CA GLU A 4 -2.01 21.50 -42.26
C GLU A 4 -2.92 20.28 -42.01
N ILE A 5 -3.03 19.36 -42.96
CA ILE A 5 -3.87 18.16 -42.81
C ILE A 5 -3.27 17.21 -41.76
N ILE A 6 -1.94 17.08 -41.73
CA ILE A 6 -1.23 16.25 -40.75
C ILE A 6 -1.40 16.82 -39.34
N GLU A 7 -1.31 18.13 -39.20
CA GLU A 7 -1.48 18.83 -37.93
C GLU A 7 -2.92 18.78 -37.42
N GLN A 8 -3.90 18.96 -38.30
CA GLN A 8 -5.32 18.82 -37.94
C GLN A 8 -5.66 17.39 -37.51
N ASN A 9 -5.14 16.38 -38.20
CA ASN A 9 -5.33 14.98 -37.81
C ASN A 9 -4.64 14.67 -36.47
N PHE A 10 -3.45 15.21 -36.24
CA PHE A 10 -2.74 15.08 -34.96
C PHE A 10 -3.53 15.72 -33.82
N LYS A 11 -4.04 16.95 -34.01
CA LYS A 11 -4.90 17.63 -33.04
C LYS A 11 -6.14 16.82 -32.72
N LEU A 12 -6.80 16.26 -33.74
CA LEU A 12 -7.99 15.43 -33.56
C LEU A 12 -7.71 14.15 -32.76
N LEU A 13 -6.66 13.41 -33.11
CA LEU A 13 -6.27 12.17 -32.43
C LEU A 13 -5.91 12.42 -30.97
N PHE A 14 -5.11 13.46 -30.71
CA PHE A 14 -4.72 13.81 -29.35
C PHE A 14 -5.92 14.27 -28.52
N THR A 15 -6.79 15.11 -29.07
CA THR A 15 -7.99 15.59 -28.38
C THR A 15 -8.94 14.43 -28.03
N ASN A 16 -9.07 13.44 -28.90
CA ASN A 16 -9.86 12.23 -28.61
C ASN A 16 -9.26 11.42 -27.45
N TYR A 17 -7.94 11.24 -27.44
CA TYR A 17 -7.25 10.59 -26.33
C TYR A 17 -7.44 11.35 -25.01
N VAL A 18 -7.33 12.68 -25.04
CA VAL A 18 -7.56 13.54 -23.86
C VAL A 18 -8.98 13.37 -23.33
N ARG A 19 -10.00 13.31 -24.21
CA ARG A 19 -11.40 13.07 -23.81
C ARG A 19 -11.61 11.70 -23.18
N GLU A 20 -11.01 10.65 -23.74
CA GLU A 20 -11.08 9.30 -23.17
C GLU A 20 -10.38 9.24 -21.80
N TYR A 21 -9.18 9.82 -21.70
CA TYR A 21 -8.40 9.86 -20.47
C TYR A 21 -9.09 10.69 -19.37
N CYS A 22 -9.64 11.86 -19.70
CA CYS A 22 -10.26 12.76 -18.73
C CYS A 22 -11.74 12.46 -18.46
N GLY A 23 -12.41 11.64 -19.28
CA GLY A 23 -13.84 11.34 -19.18
C GLY A 23 -14.22 10.29 -18.13
N GLY A 24 -13.26 9.57 -17.56
CA GLY A 24 -13.51 8.63 -16.46
C GLY A 24 -13.83 9.35 -15.14
N SER A 25 -14.84 8.86 -14.41
CA SER A 25 -15.31 9.40 -13.12
C SER A 25 -14.27 9.44 -11.98
N GLN A 26 -13.04 8.95 -12.24
CA GLN A 26 -11.94 8.86 -11.29
C GLN A 26 -10.98 10.07 -11.33
N ASN A 27 -11.01 10.91 -12.38
CA ASN A 27 -10.02 11.98 -12.58
C ASN A 27 -10.47 13.32 -11.97
N SER A 28 -10.35 13.43 -10.64
CA SER A 28 -10.68 14.66 -9.90
C SER A 28 -9.69 15.84 -10.07
N TYR A 29 -8.62 15.64 -10.86
CA TYR A 29 -7.49 16.56 -10.98
C TYR A 29 -7.46 17.39 -12.28
N THR A 30 -8.43 17.22 -13.17
CA THR A 30 -8.57 18.00 -14.42
C THR A 30 -9.83 18.87 -14.38
N LEU A 31 -9.85 19.95 -15.18
CA LEU A 31 -10.93 20.94 -15.20
C LEU A 31 -11.44 21.16 -16.62
N SER A 32 -12.74 20.99 -16.84
CA SER A 32 -13.40 21.49 -18.05
C SER A 32 -13.58 23.01 -17.98
N ILE A 33 -13.81 23.65 -19.13
CA ILE A 33 -14.18 25.09 -19.19
C ILE A 33 -15.40 25.37 -18.32
N GLU A 34 -16.46 24.57 -18.42
CA GLU A 34 -17.69 24.74 -17.62
C GLU A 34 -17.41 24.70 -16.11
N LYS A 35 -16.55 23.78 -15.69
CA LYS A 35 -16.18 23.65 -14.28
C LYS A 35 -15.29 24.82 -13.82
N ARG A 36 -14.38 25.30 -14.67
CA ARG A 36 -13.57 26.51 -14.41
C ARG A 36 -14.47 27.73 -14.23
N ASP A 37 -15.44 27.94 -15.14
CA ASP A 37 -16.31 29.11 -15.10
C ASP A 37 -17.25 29.07 -13.89
N ARG A 38 -17.72 27.87 -13.49
CA ARG A 38 -18.44 27.67 -12.22
C ARG A 38 -17.58 28.01 -11.00
N ILE A 39 -16.28 27.68 -11.01
CA ILE A 39 -15.34 28.08 -9.94
C ILE A 39 -15.18 29.59 -9.91
N ILE A 40 -14.98 30.25 -11.05
CA ILE A 40 -14.85 31.71 -11.14
C ILE A 40 -16.11 32.39 -10.60
N ASN A 41 -17.30 31.92 -11.01
CA ASN A 41 -18.56 32.45 -10.52
C ASN A 41 -18.73 32.23 -9.00
N CYS A 42 -18.34 31.07 -8.48
CA CYS A 42 -18.32 30.79 -7.04
C CYS A 42 -17.35 31.70 -6.28
N LEU A 43 -16.20 32.04 -6.86
CA LEU A 43 -15.21 32.95 -6.25
C LEU A 43 -15.68 34.41 -6.27
N ARG A 44 -16.38 34.84 -7.33
CA ARG A 44 -16.93 36.20 -7.45
C ARG A 44 -18.16 36.42 -6.55
N ASN A 45 -19.03 35.42 -6.43
CA ASN A 45 -20.22 35.50 -5.59
C ASN A 45 -20.61 34.12 -5.04
N ALA A 46 -20.05 33.77 -3.89
CA ALA A 46 -20.28 32.50 -3.23
C ALA A 46 -21.77 32.23 -2.90
N LYS A 47 -22.59 33.27 -2.71
CA LYS A 47 -24.03 33.11 -2.37
C LYS A 47 -24.86 32.57 -3.53
N ASN A 48 -24.40 32.73 -4.77
CA ASN A 48 -25.10 32.26 -5.97
C ASN A 48 -24.84 30.79 -6.31
N GLU A 49 -23.81 30.17 -5.72
CA GLU A 49 -23.56 28.75 -5.89
C GLU A 49 -24.40 27.96 -4.87
N PRO A 50 -25.42 27.19 -5.29
CA PRO A 50 -26.32 26.52 -4.36
C PRO A 50 -25.65 25.38 -3.58
N SER A 51 -24.63 24.72 -4.14
CA SER A 51 -24.00 23.56 -3.50
C SER A 51 -22.97 23.97 -2.43
N ALA A 52 -23.30 23.72 -1.16
CA ALA A 52 -22.38 23.94 -0.04
C ALA A 52 -21.10 23.11 -0.20
N ARG A 53 -21.25 21.87 -0.67
CA ARG A 53 -20.13 20.98 -1.01
C ARG A 53 -19.20 21.56 -2.06
N PHE A 54 -19.73 22.20 -3.10
CA PHE A 54 -18.91 22.82 -4.14
C PHE A 54 -18.17 24.06 -3.62
N ARG A 55 -18.83 24.93 -2.87
CA ARG A 55 -18.20 26.11 -2.25
C ARG A 55 -17.03 25.72 -1.35
N PHE A 56 -17.23 24.70 -0.50
CA PHE A 56 -16.17 24.19 0.36
C PHE A 56 -14.99 23.62 -0.46
N TRP A 57 -15.27 22.83 -1.49
CA TRP A 57 -14.23 22.27 -2.36
C TRP A 57 -13.41 23.35 -3.07
N VAL A 58 -14.06 24.41 -3.57
CA VAL A 58 -13.38 25.56 -4.20
C VAL A 58 -12.43 26.24 -3.22
N ARG A 59 -12.88 26.51 -2.00
CA ARG A 59 -12.05 27.14 -0.95
C ARG A 59 -10.89 26.24 -0.52
N ALA A 60 -11.15 24.95 -0.28
CA ALA A 60 -10.13 23.99 0.14
C ALA A 60 -9.01 23.79 -0.90
N LYS A 61 -9.31 23.97 -2.19
CA LYS A 61 -8.31 23.89 -3.26
C LYS A 61 -7.46 25.16 -3.40
N GLY A 62 -7.87 26.27 -2.79
CA GLY A 62 -7.10 27.52 -2.77
C GLY A 62 -7.10 28.29 -4.09
N TYR A 63 -8.13 28.15 -4.92
CA TYR A 63 -8.22 28.89 -6.18
C TYR A 63 -8.25 30.41 -5.96
N ARG A 64 -7.64 31.14 -6.89
CA ARG A 64 -7.63 32.62 -6.93
C ARG A 64 -7.94 33.09 -8.34
N ILE A 65 -8.58 34.26 -8.43
CA ILE A 65 -8.72 35.00 -9.68
C ILE A 65 -7.56 35.99 -9.74
N VAL A 66 -6.81 35.96 -10.82
CA VAL A 66 -5.72 36.90 -11.12
C VAL A 66 -6.05 37.59 -12.43
N GLN A 67 -5.88 38.90 -12.53
CA GLN A 67 -6.12 39.61 -13.78
C GLN A 67 -4.89 39.54 -14.68
N SER A 68 -5.12 39.21 -15.95
CA SER A 68 -4.16 39.35 -17.04
C SER A 68 -3.79 40.83 -17.26
N ALA A 69 -2.68 41.08 -17.95
CA ALA A 69 -2.34 42.41 -18.47
C ALA A 69 -3.45 42.99 -19.39
N ASP A 70 -4.22 42.11 -20.04
CA ASP A 70 -5.35 42.47 -20.91
C ASP A 70 -6.69 42.61 -20.17
N GLY A 71 -6.70 42.48 -18.83
CA GLY A 71 -7.90 42.60 -18.01
C GLY A 71 -8.79 41.34 -17.94
N GLU A 72 -8.37 40.22 -18.53
CA GLU A 72 -9.08 38.95 -18.41
C GLU A 72 -8.85 38.28 -17.05
N ASP A 73 -9.92 37.71 -16.48
CA ASP A 73 -9.86 36.95 -15.24
C ASP A 73 -9.28 35.55 -15.48
N ILE A 74 -8.09 35.30 -14.93
CA ILE A 74 -7.39 34.03 -15.00
C ILE A 74 -7.57 33.28 -13.69
N LEU A 75 -8.02 32.03 -13.76
CA LEU A 75 -8.02 31.13 -12.62
C LEU A 75 -6.60 30.64 -12.35
N ALA A 76 -6.11 30.86 -11.14
CA ALA A 76 -4.76 30.47 -10.73
C ALA A 76 -4.74 29.69 -9.41
N LEU A 77 -3.68 28.92 -9.22
CA LEU A 77 -3.37 28.22 -7.97
C LEU A 77 -2.10 28.78 -7.35
N PRO A 78 -2.06 28.94 -6.02
CA PRO A 78 -0.83 29.28 -5.31
C PRO A 78 0.19 28.15 -5.43
N PRO A 79 1.49 28.46 -5.30
CA PRO A 79 2.54 27.45 -5.29
C PRO A 79 2.32 26.41 -4.19
N LYS A 80 2.61 25.15 -4.49
CA LYS A 80 2.51 24.03 -3.53
C LYS A 80 3.91 23.50 -3.23
N GLY A 81 4.51 23.93 -2.12
CA GLY A 81 5.73 23.33 -1.57
C GLY A 81 6.66 24.31 -0.87
N ASN A 82 7.52 23.78 0.01
CA ASN A 82 8.59 24.47 0.76
C ASN A 82 9.78 24.91 -0.13
N ASP A 83 9.58 25.13 -1.43
CA ASP A 83 10.64 25.61 -2.33
C ASP A 83 10.67 27.15 -2.26
N PRO A 84 11.69 27.77 -1.62
CA PRO A 84 11.74 29.22 -1.45
C PRO A 84 11.85 30.00 -2.78
N ASN A 85 12.03 29.30 -3.91
CA ASN A 85 12.09 29.88 -5.25
C ASN A 85 10.78 29.77 -6.06
N ASP A 86 9.78 28.99 -5.63
CA ASP A 86 8.49 28.83 -6.34
C ASP A 86 7.48 29.88 -5.81
N ASN A 87 7.72 31.16 -6.12
CA ASN A 87 6.95 32.30 -5.59
C ASN A 87 5.79 32.77 -6.49
N LEU A 88 5.47 32.04 -7.56
CA LEU A 88 4.54 32.50 -8.60
C LEU A 88 3.24 31.69 -8.63
N PHE A 89 2.12 32.38 -8.80
CA PHE A 89 0.83 31.78 -9.10
C PHE A 89 0.88 31.09 -10.46
N LYS A 90 0.31 29.89 -10.55
CA LYS A 90 0.28 29.10 -11.79
C LYS A 90 -1.13 29.13 -12.37
N ARG A 91 -1.23 29.43 -13.66
CA ARG A 91 -2.51 29.44 -14.39
C ARG A 91 -3.08 28.03 -14.42
N VAL A 92 -4.36 27.90 -14.10
CA VAL A 92 -5.05 26.62 -14.19
C VAL A 92 -5.36 26.31 -15.65
N ALA A 93 -4.83 25.19 -16.16
CA ALA A 93 -5.11 24.72 -17.51
C ALA A 93 -6.43 23.94 -17.54
N THR A 94 -7.25 24.15 -18.58
CA THR A 94 -8.43 23.33 -18.84
C THR A 94 -8.13 22.21 -19.83
N ILE A 95 -9.01 21.19 -19.83
CA ILE A 95 -8.93 20.03 -20.73
C ILE A 95 -8.84 20.47 -22.20
N ASP A 96 -9.61 21.50 -22.55
CA ASP A 96 -9.70 22.05 -23.91
C ASP A 96 -8.42 22.78 -24.34
N GLU A 97 -7.64 23.30 -23.39
CA GLU A 97 -6.38 24.03 -23.64
C GLU A 97 -5.16 23.11 -23.72
N PHE A 98 -5.27 21.83 -23.31
CA PHE A 98 -4.10 20.95 -23.19
C PHE A 98 -3.33 20.76 -24.49
N PHE A 99 -4.02 20.64 -25.62
CA PHE A 99 -3.32 20.51 -26.91
C PHE A 99 -2.48 21.75 -27.20
N ASP A 100 -3.07 22.94 -27.11
CA ASP A 100 -2.39 24.19 -27.49
C ASP A 100 -1.25 24.52 -26.50
N ILE A 101 -1.44 24.24 -25.20
CA ILE A 101 -0.38 24.39 -24.18
C ILE A 101 0.82 23.49 -24.46
N ILE A 102 0.57 22.20 -24.71
CA ILE A 102 1.66 21.24 -24.94
C ILE A 102 2.31 21.48 -26.31
N TYR A 103 1.51 21.84 -27.32
CA TYR A 103 1.99 22.19 -28.65
C TYR A 103 2.93 23.40 -28.60
N SER A 104 2.54 24.49 -27.93
CA SER A 104 3.40 25.67 -27.77
C SER A 104 4.68 25.34 -26.98
N ALA A 105 4.56 24.59 -25.88
CA ALA A 105 5.72 24.22 -25.08
C ALA A 105 6.71 23.27 -25.79
N HIS A 106 6.24 22.45 -26.73
CA HIS A 106 7.04 21.42 -27.41
C HIS A 106 7.43 21.81 -28.84
N SER A 107 6.44 22.05 -29.70
CA SER A 107 6.62 22.25 -31.14
C SER A 107 7.19 23.64 -31.46
N GLU A 108 6.65 24.70 -30.85
CA GLU A 108 7.13 26.08 -31.09
C GLU A 108 8.53 26.32 -30.51
N ASN A 109 8.94 25.53 -29.51
CA ASN A 109 10.29 25.53 -28.97
C ASN A 109 11.28 24.62 -29.75
N GLY A 110 10.89 24.10 -30.92
CA GLY A 110 11.76 23.31 -31.79
C GLY A 110 11.84 21.82 -31.41
N HIS A 111 10.72 21.22 -30.99
CA HIS A 111 10.62 19.80 -30.65
C HIS A 111 11.57 19.35 -29.52
N VAL A 112 11.58 20.13 -28.44
CA VAL A 112 12.40 19.84 -27.25
C VAL A 112 11.95 18.56 -26.55
N GLY A 113 12.90 17.84 -25.93
CA GLY A 113 12.62 16.57 -25.27
C GLY A 113 11.66 16.69 -24.07
N GLN A 114 11.08 15.56 -23.66
CA GLN A 114 10.05 15.45 -22.62
C GLN A 114 10.37 16.24 -21.34
N ALA A 115 11.61 16.20 -20.85
CA ALA A 115 12.01 16.87 -19.62
C ALA A 115 11.95 18.41 -19.74
N GLN A 116 12.27 18.95 -20.91
CA GLN A 116 12.25 20.39 -21.16
C GLN A 116 10.83 20.89 -21.40
N THR A 117 10.02 20.15 -22.18
CA THR A 117 8.58 20.43 -22.33
C THR A 117 7.87 20.43 -20.98
N TYR A 118 8.14 19.45 -20.12
CA TYR A 118 7.55 19.37 -18.79
C TYR A 118 7.94 20.56 -17.90
N ARG A 119 9.21 20.98 -17.92
CA ARG A 119 9.68 22.15 -17.16
C ARG A 119 9.01 23.44 -17.64
N ALA A 120 8.88 23.65 -18.95
CA ALA A 120 8.23 24.82 -19.52
C ALA A 120 6.75 24.90 -19.11
N ILE A 121 6.02 23.79 -19.20
CA ILE A 121 4.60 23.73 -18.82
C ILE A 121 4.45 23.97 -17.31
N LYS A 122 5.24 23.29 -16.47
CA LYS A 122 5.12 23.40 -15.00
C LYS A 122 5.50 24.77 -14.45
N ALA A 123 6.27 25.57 -15.20
CA ALA A 123 6.61 26.93 -14.83
C ALA A 123 5.39 27.88 -14.90
N ILE A 124 4.44 27.61 -15.80
CA ILE A 124 3.35 28.54 -16.13
C ILE A 124 1.98 27.96 -15.72
N TYR A 125 1.77 26.66 -15.94
CA TYR A 125 0.48 26.00 -15.82
C TYR A 125 0.41 25.01 -14.65
N ALA A 126 -0.74 24.98 -13.98
CA ALA A 126 -1.14 23.98 -13.01
C ALA A 126 -2.18 23.02 -13.63
N LEU A 127 -2.27 21.82 -13.06
CA LEU A 127 -3.27 20.80 -13.42
C LEU A 127 -3.15 20.24 -14.85
N VAL A 128 -1.95 20.28 -15.45
CA VAL A 128 -1.62 19.54 -16.67
C VAL A 128 -1.03 18.16 -16.31
N PRO A 129 -1.71 17.03 -16.60
CA PRO A 129 -1.20 15.70 -16.30
C PRO A 129 0.06 15.35 -17.11
N ARG A 130 1.08 14.79 -16.45
CA ARG A 130 2.33 14.38 -17.10
C ARG A 130 2.12 13.33 -18.20
N VAL A 131 1.13 12.45 -18.03
CA VAL A 131 0.76 11.41 -19.01
C VAL A 131 0.37 12.03 -20.36
N LEU A 132 -0.35 13.16 -20.35
CA LEU A 132 -0.76 13.83 -21.58
C LEU A 132 0.44 14.44 -22.33
N ILE A 133 1.43 14.95 -21.60
CA ILE A 133 2.68 15.48 -22.19
C ILE A 133 3.47 14.36 -22.87
N ILE A 134 3.58 13.19 -22.23
CA ILE A 134 4.24 12.01 -22.81
C ILE A 134 3.53 11.59 -24.09
N LYS A 135 2.20 11.42 -23.99
CA LYS A 135 1.41 10.93 -25.11
C LYS A 135 1.44 11.88 -26.30
N PHE A 136 1.44 13.19 -26.04
CA PHE A 136 1.57 14.20 -27.09
C PHE A 136 2.88 14.05 -27.87
N ILE A 137 4.00 13.89 -27.16
CA ILE A 137 5.33 13.77 -27.78
C ILE A 137 5.44 12.46 -28.58
N GLU A 138 4.90 11.34 -28.06
CA GLU A 138 4.83 10.06 -28.79
C GLU A 138 4.04 10.19 -30.10
N MET A 139 2.94 10.95 -30.08
CA MET A 139 2.05 11.14 -31.22
C MET A 139 2.53 12.26 -32.16
N CYS A 140 3.54 13.05 -31.75
CA CYS A 140 4.03 14.17 -32.54
C CYS A 140 4.64 13.69 -33.87
N PRO A 141 4.12 14.13 -35.04
CA PRO A 141 4.57 13.65 -36.35
C PRO A 141 6.06 13.86 -36.65
N GLN A 142 6.69 14.84 -36.01
CA GLN A 142 8.12 15.13 -36.18
C GLN A 142 9.02 14.30 -35.26
N CYS A 143 8.52 13.93 -34.07
CA CYS A 143 9.27 13.14 -33.10
C CYS A 143 9.05 11.63 -33.29
N SER A 144 7.89 11.19 -33.75
CA SER A 144 7.57 9.77 -33.96
C SER A 144 8.39 9.14 -35.08
N ASN A 145 8.78 9.92 -36.10
CA ASN A 145 9.61 9.47 -37.22
C ASN A 145 11.12 9.32 -36.89
N THR A 146 11.57 9.71 -35.70
CA THR A 146 12.97 9.58 -35.27
C THR A 146 13.23 8.41 -34.32
N HIS A 147 12.22 7.58 -34.02
CA HIS A 147 12.34 6.46 -33.09
C HIS A 147 12.89 5.15 -33.68
N THR A 148 13.18 5.10 -34.98
CA THR A 148 13.95 4.01 -35.58
C THR A 148 15.41 4.43 -35.74
N TYR A 149 16.30 3.74 -35.01
CA TYR A 149 17.77 3.80 -34.99
C TYR A 149 18.45 4.64 -33.89
N ALA A 150 18.86 3.92 -32.84
CA ALA A 150 20.15 4.00 -32.14
C ALA A 150 20.52 5.26 -31.31
N THR A 151 20.74 4.98 -30.02
CA THR A 151 21.71 5.59 -29.11
C THR A 151 22.81 6.45 -29.78
N LYS A 152 22.76 7.77 -29.55
CA LYS A 152 23.95 8.63 -29.60
C LYS A 152 23.90 9.70 -28.51
N ARG A 153 24.74 9.52 -27.48
CA ARG A 153 25.39 10.64 -26.80
C ARG A 153 26.00 11.53 -27.89
N ARG A 154 25.50 12.74 -28.04
CA ARG A 154 26.21 13.83 -28.72
C ARG A 154 26.41 14.96 -27.72
N ASN A 155 27.62 14.99 -27.17
CA ASN A 155 28.29 16.25 -26.87
C ASN A 155 28.42 17.00 -28.19
N THR A 156 27.59 18.01 -28.38
CA THR A 156 27.87 19.13 -29.27
C THR A 156 27.59 20.38 -28.50
N SER A 157 28.64 21.15 -28.26
CA SER A 157 28.62 22.54 -27.84
C SER A 157 27.60 23.32 -28.68
N VAL A 158 26.44 23.59 -28.11
CA VAL A 158 25.46 24.53 -28.63
C VAL A 158 25.34 25.62 -27.57
N GLN A 159 25.53 26.85 -28.03
CA GLN A 159 25.61 28.07 -27.24
C GLN A 159 24.50 28.15 -26.18
N ASN A 160 24.89 28.63 -25.00
CA ASN A 160 23.99 29.11 -23.95
C ASN A 160 23.08 30.21 -24.51
N ASN A 161 21.98 29.84 -25.16
CA ASN A 161 20.80 30.69 -25.22
C ASN A 161 19.96 30.38 -23.99
N ILE A 162 20.47 30.81 -22.84
CA ILE A 162 19.62 31.10 -21.68
C ILE A 162 18.75 32.27 -22.15
N ILE A 163 17.56 31.95 -22.62
CA ILE A 163 16.50 32.93 -22.74
C ILE A 163 16.14 33.30 -21.30
N SER A 164 16.37 34.55 -20.91
CA SER A 164 15.99 35.05 -19.58
C SER A 164 14.48 34.82 -19.37
N PRO A 165 14.03 34.63 -18.12
CA PRO A 165 12.60 34.52 -17.79
C PRO A 165 11.76 35.64 -18.43
N ASP A 166 12.38 36.80 -18.67
CA ASP A 166 11.78 38.00 -19.27
C ASP A 166 11.35 37.84 -20.73
N LYS A 167 11.97 36.92 -21.50
CA LYS A 167 11.61 36.69 -22.90
C LYS A 167 10.46 35.68 -23.09
N LEU A 168 10.15 34.89 -22.07
CA LEU A 168 8.90 34.12 -21.97
C LEU A 168 7.77 34.93 -21.31
N ALA A 169 8.13 35.99 -20.58
CA ALA A 169 7.21 36.88 -19.86
C ALA A 169 6.70 38.07 -20.71
N GLY A 170 6.61 37.91 -22.03
CA GLY A 170 6.17 38.97 -22.95
C GLY A 170 4.69 39.38 -22.84
N ALA A 171 3.90 38.83 -21.91
CA ALA A 171 2.52 39.26 -21.67
C ALA A 171 1.99 39.05 -20.23
N PHE A 172 2.76 38.46 -19.30
CA PHE A 172 2.19 38.00 -18.02
C PHE A 172 3.08 38.20 -16.78
N ALA A 173 4.06 39.11 -16.84
CA ALA A 173 4.80 39.53 -15.65
C ALA A 173 3.88 40.37 -14.74
N VAL A 174 3.27 39.73 -13.74
CA VAL A 174 2.62 40.45 -12.64
C VAL A 174 3.72 41.08 -11.78
N ILE A 175 3.99 42.36 -12.02
CA ILE A 175 4.85 43.18 -11.18
C ILE A 175 4.16 43.37 -9.83
N LYS A 176 4.91 43.15 -8.75
CA LYS A 176 4.51 43.44 -7.37
C LYS A 176 4.17 44.94 -7.27
N ARG A 177 2.91 45.30 -6.99
CA ARG A 177 2.57 46.67 -6.57
C ARG A 177 3.11 46.89 -5.15
N ASP A 178 3.72 48.05 -4.92
CA ASP A 178 4.21 48.46 -3.60
C ASP A 178 3.06 48.57 -2.58
N PRO A 179 3.34 48.41 -1.27
CA PRO A 179 2.32 48.20 -0.24
C PRO A 179 1.48 49.44 0.13
N ASP A 180 1.76 50.62 -0.44
CA ASP A 180 1.31 51.89 0.15
C ASP A 180 0.15 52.60 -0.60
N ASP A 181 -0.37 52.07 -1.71
CA ASP A 181 -1.43 52.74 -2.48
C ASP A 181 -2.63 51.83 -2.82
N ILE A 182 -3.41 51.39 -1.82
CA ILE A 182 -4.86 51.13 -1.96
C ILE A 182 -5.56 51.48 -0.63
N GLU A 183 -6.54 52.38 -0.72
CA GLU A 183 -7.43 52.83 0.36
C GLU A 183 -8.15 51.66 1.06
N GLU A 184 -7.98 51.60 2.38
CA GLU A 184 -8.83 50.86 3.31
C GLU A 184 -10.29 51.32 3.17
N THR A 185 -11.11 50.56 2.46
CA THR A 185 -12.55 50.56 2.71
C THR A 185 -13.12 49.13 2.71
N ALA A 186 -13.30 48.65 3.94
CA ALA A 186 -14.25 47.63 4.41
C ALA A 186 -14.05 46.17 3.98
N PHE A 187 -13.10 45.49 4.64
CA PHE A 187 -13.38 44.20 5.27
C PHE A 187 -12.93 44.28 6.72
N VAL A 188 -13.89 44.51 7.62
CA VAL A 188 -13.66 44.49 9.06
C VAL A 188 -13.52 43.04 9.50
N ASP A 189 -12.38 42.73 10.13
CA ASP A 189 -12.16 41.53 10.92
C ASP A 189 -13.12 41.53 12.14
N SER A 190 -14.31 40.97 11.96
CA SER A 190 -15.16 40.48 13.07
C SER A 190 -16.33 39.62 12.53
N GLU A 191 -16.49 38.40 13.08
CA GLU A 191 -17.65 37.49 12.95
C GLU A 191 -17.73 36.41 11.84
N GLU A 192 -16.66 36.02 11.13
CA GLU A 192 -16.75 34.94 10.11
C GLU A 192 -16.38 33.50 10.55
N ALA A 193 -16.13 33.25 11.84
CA ALA A 193 -15.84 31.89 12.32
C ALA A 193 -17.08 30.98 12.40
N SER A 194 -18.29 31.54 12.58
CA SER A 194 -19.55 30.79 12.68
C SER A 194 -20.06 30.30 11.32
N SER A 195 -19.78 31.06 10.26
CA SER A 195 -20.10 30.74 8.86
C SER A 195 -19.46 29.42 8.39
N ASN A 196 -18.20 29.18 8.77
CA ASN A 196 -17.46 27.97 8.39
C ASN A 196 -18.03 26.69 9.03
N GLN A 197 -18.50 26.74 10.28
CA GLN A 197 -19.09 25.58 10.94
C GLN A 197 -20.46 25.22 10.35
N GLN A 198 -21.27 26.25 10.05
CA GLN A 198 -22.58 26.05 9.44
C GLN A 198 -22.48 25.49 8.02
N GLU A 199 -21.52 25.94 7.21
CA GLU A 199 -21.32 25.40 5.86
C GLU A 199 -20.77 23.97 5.86
N VAL A 200 -19.91 23.63 6.82
CA VAL A 200 -19.44 22.24 7.02
C VAL A 200 -20.58 21.33 7.46
N ALA A 201 -21.44 21.78 8.38
CA ALA A 201 -22.63 21.05 8.81
C ALA A 201 -23.62 20.83 7.66
N ASN A 202 -23.87 21.86 6.84
CA ASN A 202 -24.76 21.76 5.67
C ASN A 202 -24.20 20.80 4.61
N ALA A 203 -22.89 20.84 4.33
CA ALA A 203 -22.25 19.93 3.38
C ALA A 203 -22.27 18.46 3.87
N LEU A 204 -22.09 18.23 5.17
CA LEU A 204 -22.22 16.90 5.78
C LEU A 204 -23.66 16.38 5.72
N SER A 205 -24.64 17.23 5.98
CA SER A 205 -26.07 16.88 5.88
C SER A 205 -26.48 16.52 4.44
N GLU A 206 -26.00 17.25 3.42
CA GLU A 206 -26.22 16.87 2.01
C GLU A 206 -25.61 15.50 1.67
N ILE A 207 -24.40 15.22 2.15
CA ILE A 207 -23.71 13.93 1.94
C ILE A 207 -24.42 12.77 2.64
N LEU A 208 -24.98 13.00 3.83
CA LEU A 208 -25.70 12.00 4.60
C LEU A 208 -27.09 11.71 4.01
N ALA A 209 -27.78 12.74 3.52
CA ALA A 209 -29.08 12.60 2.85
C ALA A 209 -28.98 11.80 1.53
N GLU A 210 -27.86 11.92 0.81
CA GLU A 210 -27.62 11.19 -0.45
C GLU A 210 -27.26 9.70 -0.22
N LYS A 211 -26.72 9.35 0.96
CA LYS A 211 -26.25 8.00 1.29
C LYS A 211 -27.21 7.15 2.11
N LEU A 212 -28.23 7.75 2.73
CA LEU A 212 -29.20 7.08 3.60
C LEU A 212 -30.62 7.61 3.34
N PRO A 213 -31.36 7.08 2.36
CA PRO A 213 -32.75 7.47 2.19
C PRO A 213 -33.59 6.82 3.31
N GLY A 214 -34.04 7.62 4.28
CA GLY A 214 -35.13 7.23 5.19
C GLY A 214 -34.82 7.11 6.69
N ALA A 215 -33.74 7.69 7.21
CA ALA A 215 -33.55 7.77 8.67
C ALA A 215 -33.92 9.18 9.18
N GLU A 216 -34.90 9.26 10.10
CA GLU A 216 -35.26 10.49 10.81
C GLU A 216 -34.05 11.04 11.57
N ILE A 217 -33.59 12.23 11.15
CA ILE A 217 -32.49 12.95 11.79
C ILE A 217 -33.09 13.91 12.81
N GLU A 218 -33.34 13.41 14.02
CA GLU A 218 -33.46 14.25 15.21
C GLU A 218 -32.57 13.66 16.30
N THR A 219 -31.36 14.22 16.43
CA THR A 219 -30.64 14.56 17.67
C THR A 219 -29.15 14.76 17.34
N MET A 220 -28.79 15.97 16.91
CA MET A 220 -27.40 16.41 16.92
C MET A 220 -27.05 16.97 18.30
N VAL A 221 -25.92 16.47 18.82
CA VAL A 221 -24.79 17.24 19.35
C VAL A 221 -25.09 18.71 19.68
N HIS A 222 -25.35 18.98 20.96
CA HIS A 222 -25.07 20.29 21.55
C HIS A 222 -23.67 20.24 22.17
N ILE A 223 -22.75 21.07 21.65
CA ILE A 223 -21.53 21.44 22.36
C ILE A 223 -21.85 22.80 23.01
N GLU A 224 -22.10 22.80 24.31
CA GLU A 224 -22.21 24.05 25.08
C GLU A 224 -20.91 24.31 25.84
N THR A 225 -20.46 25.55 25.70
CA THR A 225 -19.35 26.20 26.39
C THR A 225 -19.68 26.43 27.87
N GLU A 226 -18.76 26.09 28.77
CA GLU A 226 -18.91 26.24 30.22
C GLU A 226 -18.94 27.71 30.69
N GLU A 227 -19.97 28.06 31.47
CA GLU A 227 -19.89 29.06 32.54
C GLU A 227 -20.41 28.48 33.87
N ALA A 228 -19.90 29.02 34.96
CA ALA A 228 -19.77 28.39 36.27
C ALA A 228 -21.08 28.20 37.06
N GLY A 229 -21.13 27.09 37.79
CA GLY A 229 -21.70 27.04 39.15
C GLY A 229 -23.17 26.66 39.29
N THR A 230 -23.52 25.38 39.13
CA THR A 230 -24.58 24.71 39.91
C THR A 230 -24.32 23.19 39.95
N SER A 231 -24.58 22.56 41.10
CA SER A 231 -24.35 21.13 41.35
C SER A 231 -25.18 20.23 40.41
N GLN A 232 -24.61 19.85 39.26
CA GLN A 232 -25.26 18.96 38.31
C GLN A 232 -25.23 17.49 38.79
N VAL A 233 -26.41 16.89 38.89
CA VAL A 233 -26.59 15.45 39.09
C VAL A 233 -26.25 14.75 37.77
N VAL A 234 -25.07 14.16 37.69
CA VAL A 234 -24.60 13.45 36.50
C VAL A 234 -25.39 12.15 36.32
N LEU A 235 -26.14 12.07 35.23
CA LEU A 235 -26.94 10.93 34.82
C LEU A 235 -26.20 10.12 33.75
N PHE A 236 -26.07 8.81 33.98
CA PHE A 236 -25.34 7.88 33.12
C PHE A 236 -26.33 6.93 32.42
N PRO A 237 -26.58 7.09 31.12
CA PRO A 237 -27.45 6.21 30.36
C PRO A 237 -26.75 4.88 30.01
N CYS A 238 -27.49 3.78 30.07
CA CYS A 238 -27.06 2.49 29.56
C CYS A 238 -27.31 2.43 28.04
N HIS A 239 -26.23 2.30 27.28
CA HIS A 239 -26.27 2.21 25.82
C HIS A 239 -26.96 0.95 25.29
N LEU A 240 -27.21 -0.05 26.14
CA LEU A 240 -27.84 -1.32 25.75
C LEU A 240 -29.37 -1.31 25.90
N CYS A 241 -29.93 -0.51 26.81
CA CYS A 241 -31.38 -0.55 27.09
C CYS A 241 -32.03 0.81 27.45
N LYS A 242 -31.31 1.92 27.25
CA LYS A 242 -31.78 3.30 27.49
C LYS A 242 -32.12 3.65 28.95
N ALA A 243 -31.86 2.77 29.93
CA ALA A 243 -32.04 3.07 31.36
C ALA A 243 -30.97 4.06 31.89
N VAL A 244 -31.35 4.98 32.77
CA VAL A 244 -30.47 6.09 33.22
C VAL A 244 -30.19 6.00 34.73
N PHE A 245 -28.92 6.17 35.13
CA PHE A 245 -28.47 5.98 36.50
C PHE A 245 -27.75 7.21 37.04
N ASN A 246 -28.01 7.60 38.28
CA ASN A 246 -27.36 8.75 38.92
C ASN A 246 -25.97 8.44 39.54
N LYS A 247 -25.49 7.19 39.44
CA LYS A 247 -24.17 6.76 39.93
C LYS A 247 -23.54 5.73 38.99
N LYS A 248 -22.30 6.01 38.55
CA LYS A 248 -21.51 5.15 37.64
C LYS A 248 -21.39 3.69 38.10
N LYS A 249 -21.27 3.44 39.41
CA LYS A 249 -21.21 2.07 39.97
C LYS A 249 -22.50 1.27 39.75
N ILE A 250 -23.66 1.94 39.73
CA ILE A 250 -24.96 1.29 39.52
C ILE A 250 -25.14 0.99 38.03
N LEU A 251 -24.76 1.93 37.15
CA LEU A 251 -24.70 1.68 35.71
C LEU A 251 -23.82 0.47 35.39
N GLN A 252 -22.62 0.37 35.99
CA GLN A 252 -21.72 -0.76 35.72
C GLN A 252 -22.33 -2.11 36.16
N LYS A 253 -23.01 -2.14 37.30
CA LYS A 253 -23.70 -3.35 37.77
C LYS A 253 -24.87 -3.73 36.88
N HIS A 254 -25.56 -2.74 36.32
CA HIS A 254 -26.64 -2.92 35.36
C HIS A 254 -26.13 -3.38 33.98
N ILE A 255 -25.03 -2.80 33.47
CA ILE A 255 -24.38 -3.24 32.23
C ILE A 255 -23.99 -4.72 32.34
N ASN A 256 -23.41 -5.12 33.47
CA ASN A 256 -23.02 -6.51 33.74
C ASN A 256 -24.22 -7.46 33.95
N SER A 257 -25.45 -6.96 33.99
CA SER A 257 -26.67 -7.78 34.09
C SER A 257 -27.32 -8.09 32.73
N HIS A 258 -26.87 -7.45 31.64
CA HIS A 258 -27.28 -7.80 30.28
C HIS A 258 -26.67 -9.16 29.92
N GLN A 259 -27.51 -10.12 29.54
CA GLN A 259 -27.12 -11.54 29.36
C GLN A 259 -26.05 -11.77 28.28
N ASP A 260 -25.84 -10.79 27.38
CA ASP A 260 -24.88 -10.87 26.28
C ASP A 260 -23.52 -10.23 26.56
N PHE A 261 -23.28 -9.72 27.78
CA PHE A 261 -21.99 -9.13 28.17
C PHE A 261 -21.28 -9.98 29.23
N LYS A 262 -20.54 -11.01 28.80
CA LYS A 262 -19.55 -11.69 29.65
C LYS A 262 -18.14 -11.11 29.37
N PRO A 263 -17.54 -10.32 30.27
CA PRO A 263 -16.11 -10.04 30.18
C PRO A 263 -15.32 -11.30 30.50
N ALA A 264 -14.44 -11.71 29.58
CA ALA A 264 -13.58 -12.86 29.73
C ALA A 264 -12.26 -12.53 30.46
N VAL A 265 -12.32 -11.92 31.65
CA VAL A 265 -11.28 -12.02 32.69
C VAL A 265 -11.93 -11.82 34.06
N PRO A 266 -11.78 -12.73 35.04
CA PRO A 266 -12.20 -12.46 36.41
C PRO A 266 -11.27 -11.43 37.04
N LEU A 267 -11.85 -10.35 37.61
CA LEU A 267 -11.15 -9.49 38.56
C LEU A 267 -10.65 -10.35 39.74
N GLN A 268 -9.34 -10.63 39.77
CA GLN A 268 -8.70 -11.22 40.94
C GLN A 268 -8.85 -10.24 42.11
N LYS A 269 -9.65 -10.64 43.10
CA LYS A 269 -9.58 -10.06 44.43
C LYS A 269 -8.23 -10.42 45.03
N ALA A 270 -7.46 -9.41 45.42
CA ALA A 270 -6.32 -9.58 46.31
C ALA A 270 -6.77 -10.28 47.60
N SER A 271 -6.02 -11.29 48.03
CA SER A 271 -6.13 -11.88 49.37
C SER A 271 -4.73 -12.28 49.87
N PRO A 272 -4.42 -12.08 51.16
CA PRO A 272 -3.08 -12.10 51.70
C PRO A 272 -2.66 -13.49 52.20
N ASN A 273 -1.34 -13.67 52.31
CA ASN A 273 -0.66 -14.62 53.19
C ASN A 273 -0.84 -16.15 52.99
N SER A 274 0.22 -16.74 52.44
CA SER A 274 1.05 -17.79 53.07
C SER A 274 0.50 -19.20 53.36
N LYS A 275 1.30 -20.18 52.90
CA LYS A 275 1.52 -21.55 53.42
C LYS A 275 0.36 -22.56 53.31
N LYS A 276 0.54 -23.55 52.42
CA LYS A 276 0.75 -24.98 52.80
C LYS A 276 0.93 -25.85 51.55
N ARG A 277 2.08 -26.53 51.48
CA ARG A 277 2.36 -27.65 50.57
C ARG A 277 1.41 -28.81 50.90
N LYS A 278 0.79 -29.42 49.88
CA LYS A 278 0.34 -30.81 49.93
C LYS A 278 0.75 -31.50 48.63
N PHE A 279 1.74 -32.38 48.76
CA PHE A 279 2.00 -33.46 47.83
C PHE A 279 0.83 -34.44 47.90
N ASN A 280 0.19 -34.71 46.76
CA ASN A 280 -0.66 -35.88 46.59
C ASN A 280 -0.09 -36.69 45.41
N VAL A 281 0.59 -37.77 45.75
CA VAL A 281 0.90 -38.87 44.83
C VAL A 281 -0.38 -39.70 44.73
N ALA A 282 -0.91 -39.86 43.52
CA ALA A 282 -2.01 -40.78 43.24
C ALA A 282 -1.56 -41.77 42.17
N PHE A 283 -1.43 -43.04 42.57
CA PHE A 283 -1.42 -44.17 41.66
C PHE A 283 -2.86 -44.53 41.33
N HIS A 284 -3.24 -44.56 40.05
CA HIS A 284 -4.38 -45.37 39.61
C HIS A 284 -4.23 -45.90 38.19
N THR A 285 -4.64 -47.15 38.10
CA THR A 285 -4.55 -48.12 37.01
C THR A 285 -5.48 -47.81 35.83
N VAL A 286 -5.06 -48.32 34.67
CA VAL A 286 -5.60 -48.23 33.30
C VAL A 286 -7.12 -48.32 33.14
N TYR A 287 -7.70 -47.36 32.42
CA TYR A 287 -8.82 -47.55 31.48
C TYR A 287 -8.50 -46.77 30.19
N PRO A 288 -8.91 -47.24 28.99
CA PRO A 288 -8.62 -46.56 27.74
C PRO A 288 -9.54 -45.34 27.60
N THR A 289 -9.13 -44.22 28.16
CA THR A 289 -9.78 -42.93 27.90
C THR A 289 -9.38 -42.46 26.51
N LYS A 290 -10.40 -42.20 25.67
CA LYS A 290 -10.33 -41.43 24.42
C LYS A 290 -9.17 -40.43 24.49
N THR A 291 -8.24 -40.55 23.57
CA THR A 291 -7.14 -39.60 23.37
C THR A 291 -7.72 -38.18 23.35
N ARG A 292 -7.61 -37.47 24.47
CA ARG A 292 -7.62 -36.01 24.45
C ARG A 292 -6.44 -35.65 23.56
N ARG A 293 -6.72 -35.23 22.32
CA ARG A 293 -5.74 -34.54 21.48
C ARG A 293 -5.14 -33.46 22.36
N ALA A 294 -3.85 -33.59 22.69
CA ALA A 294 -3.11 -32.52 23.31
C ALA A 294 -3.34 -31.28 22.43
N THR A 295 -3.87 -30.21 23.00
CA THR A 295 -3.94 -28.92 22.34
C THR A 295 -2.49 -28.50 22.08
N VAL A 296 -2.01 -28.72 20.86
CA VAL A 296 -0.74 -28.17 20.40
C VAL A 296 -0.86 -26.66 20.58
N ALA A 297 0.03 -26.07 21.38
CA ALA A 297 0.08 -24.62 21.54
C ALA A 297 0.30 -24.00 20.14
N ARG A 298 -0.67 -23.22 19.66
CA ARG A 298 -0.60 -22.60 18.33
C ARG A 298 0.36 -21.42 18.34
N ARG A 299 1.20 -21.30 17.32
CA ARG A 299 2.07 -20.13 17.12
C ARG A 299 1.22 -18.98 16.58
N ARG A 300 1.18 -17.85 17.27
CA ARG A 300 0.49 -16.65 16.79
C ARG A 300 1.37 -15.94 15.76
N VAL A 301 0.84 -15.74 14.57
CA VAL A 301 1.62 -15.24 13.43
C VAL A 301 0.91 -14.05 12.79
N ILE A 302 1.69 -12.99 12.52
CA ILE A 302 1.31 -11.89 11.66
C ILE A 302 2.20 -11.92 10.41
N LEU A 303 1.60 -11.76 9.24
CA LEU A 303 2.32 -11.58 7.98
C LEU A 303 2.26 -10.10 7.60
N ASP A 304 3.39 -9.48 7.29
CA ASP A 304 3.47 -8.11 6.76
C ASP A 304 4.00 -8.16 5.32
N MET A 305 3.20 -7.76 4.32
CA MET A 305 3.47 -8.09 2.92
C MET A 305 2.97 -7.05 1.91
N ASP A 306 3.59 -7.00 0.73
CA ASP A 306 3.26 -6.09 -0.38
C ASP A 306 2.67 -6.76 -1.65
N SER A 307 2.68 -8.09 -1.74
CA SER A 307 1.98 -8.98 -2.68
C SER A 307 2.86 -9.51 -3.80
N SER A 308 2.91 -10.83 -3.91
CA SER A 308 3.58 -11.59 -4.96
C SER A 308 2.93 -12.98 -5.06
N PRO A 309 3.12 -13.71 -6.16
CA PRO A 309 2.67 -15.11 -6.25
C PRO A 309 3.32 -15.99 -5.17
N THR A 310 4.55 -15.69 -4.78
CA THR A 310 5.27 -16.40 -3.71
C THR A 310 4.75 -16.02 -2.31
N ALA A 311 4.29 -14.78 -2.10
CA ALA A 311 3.55 -14.39 -0.89
C ALA A 311 2.19 -15.11 -0.79
N ALA A 312 1.50 -15.33 -1.92
CA ALA A 312 0.28 -16.15 -1.93
C ALA A 312 0.56 -17.59 -1.48
N GLN A 313 1.65 -18.20 -1.96
CA GLN A 313 2.10 -19.52 -1.50
C GLN A 313 2.40 -19.53 0.01
N ALA A 314 3.04 -18.49 0.53
CA ALA A 314 3.36 -18.36 1.95
C ALA A 314 2.10 -18.20 2.83
N ILE A 315 1.11 -17.43 2.38
CA ILE A 315 -0.20 -17.32 3.04
C ILE A 315 -0.90 -18.67 3.05
N VAL A 316 -0.95 -19.37 1.92
CA VAL A 316 -1.54 -20.71 1.82
C VAL A 316 -0.88 -21.67 2.82
N LEU A 317 0.45 -21.68 2.87
CA LEU A 317 1.18 -22.50 3.84
C LEU A 317 0.80 -22.16 5.29
N ALA A 318 0.80 -20.88 5.66
CA ALA A 318 0.45 -20.46 7.01
C ALA A 318 -1.01 -20.77 7.37
N ALA A 319 -1.93 -20.56 6.42
CA ALA A 319 -3.37 -20.73 6.57
C ALA A 319 -3.79 -22.19 6.73
N SER A 320 -3.11 -23.13 6.05
CA SER A 320 -3.41 -24.57 6.06
C SER A 320 -2.87 -25.31 7.29
N ARG A 321 -2.03 -24.67 8.11
CA ARG A 321 -1.37 -25.31 9.27
C ARG A 321 -2.21 -25.23 10.55
N PRO A 322 -2.55 -26.37 11.20
CA PRO A 322 -3.35 -26.36 12.43
C PRO A 322 -2.60 -25.89 13.70
N ASP A 323 -1.26 -25.87 13.65
CA ASP A 323 -0.39 -25.38 14.73
C ASP A 323 0.01 -23.90 14.55
N ILE A 324 -0.55 -23.22 13.54
CA ILE A 324 -0.41 -21.79 13.32
C ILE A 324 -1.76 -21.13 13.57
N ASP A 325 -1.73 -20.07 14.37
CA ASP A 325 -2.80 -19.12 14.54
C ASP A 325 -2.44 -17.86 13.75
N LEU A 326 -2.77 -17.86 12.45
CA LEU A 326 -2.59 -16.71 11.59
C LEU A 326 -3.66 -15.67 11.95
N ILE A 327 -3.27 -14.61 12.67
CA ILE A 327 -4.23 -13.65 13.23
C ILE A 327 -4.50 -12.47 12.28
N ALA A 328 -3.47 -12.03 11.54
CA ALA A 328 -3.59 -10.89 10.65
C ALA A 328 -2.59 -10.94 9.48
N ILE A 329 -2.99 -10.33 8.38
CA ILE A 329 -2.16 -9.94 7.25
C ILE A 329 -2.15 -8.41 7.18
N ASN A 330 -1.00 -7.84 7.47
CA ASN A 330 -0.73 -6.42 7.35
C ASN A 330 -0.21 -6.13 5.94
N CYS A 331 -0.93 -5.31 5.18
CA CYS A 331 -0.52 -4.97 3.83
C CYS A 331 0.31 -3.68 3.82
N VAL A 332 1.33 -3.62 2.97
CA VAL A 332 2.16 -2.44 2.75
C VAL A 332 2.32 -2.20 1.25
N ALA A 333 2.56 -0.96 0.83
CA ALA A 333 2.91 -0.69 -0.57
C ALA A 333 4.31 -1.23 -0.90
N GLY A 334 4.47 -1.78 -2.09
CA GLY A 334 5.72 -2.37 -2.57
C GLY A 334 5.63 -2.73 -4.04
N ARG A 335 5.54 -4.02 -4.38
CA ARG A 335 5.29 -4.55 -5.74
C ARG A 335 3.98 -4.06 -6.36
N VAL A 336 2.97 -3.86 -5.53
CA VAL A 336 1.68 -3.27 -5.92
C VAL A 336 1.30 -2.16 -4.94
N SER A 337 0.23 -1.42 -5.26
CA SER A 337 -0.38 -0.50 -4.30
C SER A 337 -0.88 -1.27 -3.07
N VAL A 338 -0.91 -0.63 -1.90
CA VAL A 338 -1.39 -1.28 -0.67
C VAL A 338 -2.84 -1.79 -0.79
N LEU A 339 -3.67 -1.12 -1.61
CA LEU A 339 -5.05 -1.54 -1.88
C LEU A 339 -5.09 -2.89 -2.62
N ASN A 340 -4.24 -3.02 -3.63
CA ASN A 340 -4.13 -4.27 -4.38
C ASN A 340 -3.49 -5.37 -3.53
N ALA A 341 -2.54 -5.04 -2.66
CA ALA A 341 -2.01 -5.97 -1.68
C ALA A 341 -3.11 -6.51 -0.74
N CYS A 342 -3.99 -5.64 -0.25
CA CYS A 342 -5.15 -6.04 0.57
C CYS A 342 -6.11 -6.95 -0.21
N GLU A 343 -6.47 -6.57 -1.43
CA GLU A 343 -7.41 -7.33 -2.24
C GLU A 343 -6.83 -8.72 -2.61
N ASN A 344 -5.54 -8.77 -2.92
CA ASN A 344 -4.81 -10.01 -3.17
C ASN A 344 -4.74 -10.91 -1.94
N ALA A 345 -4.47 -10.35 -0.75
CA ALA A 345 -4.50 -11.10 0.50
C ALA A 345 -5.90 -11.71 0.76
N LEU A 346 -6.97 -10.93 0.55
CA LEU A 346 -8.36 -11.40 0.66
C LEU A 346 -8.66 -12.54 -0.32
N ARG A 347 -8.19 -12.45 -1.57
CA ARG A 347 -8.31 -13.52 -2.58
C ARG A 347 -7.72 -14.84 -2.09
N VAL A 348 -6.49 -14.77 -1.56
CA VAL A 348 -5.79 -15.96 -1.08
C VAL A 348 -6.49 -16.55 0.14
N LEU A 349 -6.87 -15.72 1.11
CA LEU A 349 -7.57 -16.15 2.31
C LEU A 349 -8.92 -16.80 2.00
N LYS A 350 -9.67 -16.25 1.03
CA LYS A 350 -10.93 -16.86 0.58
C LYS A 350 -10.71 -18.22 -0.05
N ALA A 351 -9.70 -18.36 -0.89
CA ALA A 351 -9.32 -19.65 -1.47
C ALA A 351 -8.91 -20.67 -0.38
N CYS A 352 -8.34 -20.20 0.73
CA CYS A 352 -8.02 -21.03 1.89
C CYS A 352 -9.21 -21.29 2.83
N GLY A 353 -10.38 -20.68 2.61
CA GLY A 353 -11.51 -20.73 3.54
C GLY A 353 -11.23 -20.08 4.89
N ARG A 354 -10.32 -19.09 4.95
CA ARG A 354 -9.85 -18.41 6.17
C ARG A 354 -10.33 -16.96 6.25
N ASP A 355 -11.64 -16.77 6.18
CA ASP A 355 -12.29 -15.46 6.30
C ASP A 355 -12.18 -14.86 7.73
N ASP A 356 -11.70 -15.64 8.70
CA ASP A 356 -11.44 -15.23 10.08
C ASP A 356 -10.17 -14.38 10.25
N VAL A 357 -9.25 -14.44 9.29
CA VAL A 357 -7.97 -13.72 9.35
C VAL A 357 -8.17 -12.25 8.99
N GLN A 358 -7.68 -11.34 9.82
CA GLN A 358 -7.81 -9.90 9.60
C GLN A 358 -6.88 -9.42 8.48
N VAL A 359 -7.39 -8.68 7.51
CA VAL A 359 -6.55 -7.97 6.52
C VAL A 359 -6.55 -6.48 6.86
N CYS A 360 -5.38 -5.93 7.19
CA CYS A 360 -5.23 -4.55 7.64
C CYS A 360 -4.43 -3.75 6.61
N ARG A 361 -4.98 -2.62 6.16
CA ARG A 361 -4.29 -1.70 5.24
C ARG A 361 -3.22 -0.92 6.00
N GLY A 362 -2.00 -0.91 5.48
CA GLY A 362 -0.87 -0.17 6.02
C GLY A 362 -0.39 0.99 5.15
N ALA A 363 0.90 1.26 5.25
CA ALA A 363 1.54 2.39 4.60
C ALA A 363 1.42 2.31 3.06
N GLU A 364 0.94 3.40 2.46
CA GLU A 364 0.78 3.55 1.02
C GLU A 364 2.08 3.91 0.28
N LYS A 365 3.06 4.41 1.02
CA LYS A 365 4.34 4.90 0.49
C LYS A 365 5.43 4.62 1.51
N SER A 366 6.67 4.59 1.04
CA SER A 366 7.87 4.66 1.87
C SER A 366 7.83 5.86 2.84
N LEU A 367 8.62 5.82 3.92
CA LEU A 367 8.65 6.85 4.96
C LEU A 367 8.88 8.26 4.41
N LEU A 368 9.78 8.41 3.43
CA LEU A 368 10.08 9.70 2.80
C LEU A 368 9.16 10.02 1.61
N GLY A 369 8.24 9.12 1.26
CA GLY A 369 7.35 9.27 0.12
C GLY A 369 8.03 9.19 -1.25
N LEU A 370 9.30 8.76 -1.29
CA LEU A 370 10.11 8.68 -2.52
C LEU A 370 9.69 7.50 -3.40
N CYS A 371 9.30 6.40 -2.77
CA CYS A 371 8.72 5.23 -3.40
C CYS A 371 7.27 5.04 -2.96
N GLY A 372 6.41 4.81 -3.95
CA GLY A 372 5.01 4.47 -3.85
C GLY A 372 4.56 4.00 -5.22
N ARG A 373 3.71 2.97 -5.29
CA ARG A 373 3.19 2.49 -6.57
C ARG A 373 1.72 2.86 -6.73
N ASP A 374 1.48 3.75 -7.68
CA ASP A 374 0.12 4.05 -8.16
C ASP A 374 -0.36 2.95 -9.12
N GLU A 375 0.57 2.22 -9.76
CA GLU A 375 0.30 1.13 -10.71
C GLU A 375 0.98 -0.19 -10.29
N ASN A 376 0.31 -1.31 -10.54
CA ASN A 376 0.83 -2.64 -10.22
C ASN A 376 1.99 -3.02 -11.14
N LEU A 377 2.94 -3.81 -10.63
CA LEU A 377 3.79 -4.58 -11.53
C LEU A 377 2.91 -5.46 -12.45
N PRO A 378 3.28 -5.61 -13.73
CA PRO A 378 2.63 -6.55 -14.64
C PRO A 378 2.50 -7.93 -13.99
N GLY A 379 1.34 -8.57 -14.15
CA GLY A 379 1.08 -9.91 -13.62
C GLY A 379 0.53 -9.99 -12.19
N LEU A 380 0.49 -8.88 -11.44
CA LEU A 380 0.02 -8.88 -10.04
C LEU A 380 -1.42 -8.37 -9.85
N SER A 381 -2.12 -8.13 -10.96
CA SER A 381 -3.56 -7.85 -10.97
C SER A 381 -4.33 -9.14 -11.21
N TRP A 382 -4.80 -9.78 -10.13
CA TRP A 382 -5.57 -11.02 -10.23
C TRP A 382 -7.04 -10.72 -10.55
N SER A 383 -7.57 -11.36 -11.59
CA SER A 383 -8.84 -10.96 -12.25
C SER A 383 -10.11 -11.25 -11.47
N ARG A 384 -10.04 -12.07 -10.42
CA ARG A 384 -11.21 -12.46 -9.61
C ARG A 384 -11.57 -11.33 -8.66
N LYS A 385 -12.64 -10.58 -8.93
CA LYS A 385 -13.21 -9.66 -7.91
C LYS A 385 -13.61 -10.48 -6.68
N ILE A 386 -13.31 -9.95 -5.50
CA ILE A 386 -13.66 -10.63 -4.27
C ILE A 386 -14.40 -9.72 -3.31
N GLU A 387 -15.39 -10.29 -2.65
CA GLU A 387 -16.03 -9.68 -1.50
C GLU A 387 -15.21 -10.03 -0.27
N GLY A 388 -14.76 -9.02 0.46
CA GLY A 388 -13.96 -9.18 1.66
C GLY A 388 -13.84 -7.86 2.39
N HIS A 389 -13.62 -7.93 3.71
CA HIS A 389 -13.54 -6.74 4.55
C HIS A 389 -12.09 -6.48 4.96
N VAL A 390 -11.52 -5.41 4.40
CA VAL A 390 -10.31 -4.80 4.95
C VAL A 390 -10.70 -4.06 6.22
N GLN A 391 -9.95 -4.32 7.30
CA GLN A 391 -10.20 -3.70 8.59
C GLN A 391 -10.10 -2.18 8.51
N ALA A 392 -10.96 -1.49 9.26
CA ALA A 392 -10.88 -0.03 9.41
C ALA A 392 -9.63 0.41 10.20
N GLU A 393 -9.12 -0.46 11.08
CA GLU A 393 -7.88 -0.25 11.82
C GLU A 393 -6.66 -0.32 10.88
N HIS A 394 -5.77 0.68 10.96
CA HIS A 394 -4.54 0.72 10.17
C HIS A 394 -3.56 -0.38 10.63
N SER A 395 -2.82 -0.98 9.71
CA SER A 395 -1.92 -2.12 9.99
C SER A 395 -0.92 -1.83 11.12
N VAL A 396 -0.38 -0.62 11.17
CA VAL A 396 0.56 -0.18 12.22
C VAL A 396 -0.10 -0.19 13.60
N SER A 397 -1.33 0.33 13.71
CA SER A 397 -2.09 0.31 14.97
C SER A 397 -2.46 -1.12 15.37
N SER A 398 -2.91 -1.92 14.39
CA SER A 398 -3.23 -3.33 14.58
C SER A 398 -2.01 -4.14 15.06
N LEU A 399 -0.83 -3.87 14.49
CA LEU A 399 0.43 -4.51 14.89
C LEU A 399 0.81 -4.15 16.33
N ILE A 400 0.83 -2.85 16.67
CA ILE A 400 1.16 -2.37 18.02
C ILE A 400 0.19 -3.00 19.04
N ARG A 401 -1.12 -2.93 18.77
CA ARG A 401 -2.15 -3.50 19.64
C ARG A 401 -1.94 -5.01 19.83
N SER A 402 -1.82 -5.76 18.74
CA SER A 402 -1.68 -7.22 18.80
C SER A 402 -0.43 -7.63 19.59
N VAL A 403 0.71 -6.98 19.35
CA VAL A 403 1.98 -7.26 20.03
C VAL A 403 1.92 -6.92 21.51
N ASN A 404 1.31 -5.78 21.88
CA ASN A 404 1.20 -5.38 23.29
C ASN A 404 0.15 -6.18 24.08
N GLU A 405 -0.91 -6.66 23.43
CA GLU A 405 -1.88 -7.55 24.04
C GLU A 405 -1.32 -8.97 24.27
N ASN A 406 -0.28 -9.36 23.52
CA ASN A 406 0.30 -10.70 23.55
C ASN A 406 1.85 -10.67 23.57
N PRO A 407 2.46 -10.04 24.59
CA PRO A 407 3.91 -9.83 24.64
C PRO A 407 4.65 -11.17 24.73
N GLY A 408 5.62 -11.38 23.84
CA GLY A 408 6.42 -12.60 23.73
C GLY A 408 5.72 -13.76 23.03
N GLU A 409 4.52 -13.56 22.47
CA GLU A 409 3.76 -14.63 21.81
C GLU A 409 3.72 -14.52 20.28
N ILE A 410 3.81 -13.30 19.72
CA ILE A 410 3.65 -13.05 18.29
C ILE A 410 4.96 -13.20 17.53
N SER A 411 4.97 -14.07 16.53
CA SER A 411 6.00 -14.11 15.49
C SER A 411 5.55 -13.25 14.30
N LEU A 412 6.37 -12.29 13.90
CA LEU A 412 6.13 -11.41 12.74
C LEU A 412 7.00 -11.85 11.56
N ILE A 413 6.40 -11.94 10.37
CA ILE A 413 7.12 -12.25 9.14
C ILE A 413 6.91 -11.10 8.16
N CYS A 414 7.97 -10.32 7.93
CA CYS A 414 7.99 -9.23 6.96
C CYS A 414 8.46 -9.75 5.61
N MET A 415 7.57 -9.75 4.63
CA MET A 415 7.76 -10.22 3.27
C MET A 415 7.71 -9.10 2.22
N GLY A 416 7.39 -7.87 2.66
CA GLY A 416 7.46 -6.65 1.85
C GLY A 416 8.38 -5.58 2.47
N PRO A 417 8.33 -4.34 1.97
CA PRO A 417 9.05 -3.21 2.55
C PRO A 417 8.74 -3.00 4.04
N LEU A 418 9.77 -2.65 4.82
CA LEU A 418 9.70 -2.60 6.28
C LEU A 418 8.96 -1.38 6.87
N THR A 419 8.25 -0.62 6.05
CA THR A 419 7.62 0.66 6.41
C THR A 419 6.64 0.53 7.58
N ASN A 420 5.76 -0.47 7.55
CA ASN A 420 4.80 -0.70 8.63
C ASN A 420 5.52 -0.97 9.97
N LEU A 421 6.53 -1.84 9.97
CA LEU A 421 7.28 -2.17 11.17
C LEU A 421 8.10 -0.98 11.69
N ALA A 422 8.75 -0.22 10.80
CA ALA A 422 9.47 0.99 11.18
C ALA A 422 8.55 2.03 11.83
N LEU A 423 7.36 2.26 11.27
CA LEU A 423 6.34 3.13 11.86
C LEU A 423 5.89 2.61 13.22
N ALA A 424 5.66 1.30 13.36
CA ALA A 424 5.26 0.70 14.63
C ALA A 424 6.33 0.90 15.72
N LEU A 425 7.60 0.67 15.39
CA LEU A 425 8.73 0.90 16.31
C LEU A 425 8.91 2.37 16.69
N ARG A 426 8.59 3.31 15.78
CA ARG A 426 8.66 4.75 16.06
C ARG A 426 7.49 5.24 16.92
N LEU A 427 6.31 4.65 16.77
CA LEU A 427 5.14 4.99 17.56
C LEU A 427 5.17 4.32 18.94
N ASP A 428 5.64 3.07 19.01
CA ASP A 428 5.80 2.32 20.24
C ASP A 428 7.08 1.47 20.23
N PRO A 429 8.17 1.95 20.89
CA PRO A 429 9.42 1.21 20.98
C PRO A 429 9.31 -0.14 21.72
N LEU A 430 8.26 -0.38 22.51
CA LEU A 430 8.08 -1.66 23.21
C LEU A 430 7.83 -2.83 22.25
N VAL A 431 7.34 -2.55 21.03
CA VAL A 431 7.14 -3.55 19.97
C VAL A 431 8.40 -4.38 19.76
N ALA A 432 9.58 -3.77 19.81
CA ALA A 432 10.86 -4.47 19.64
C ALA A 432 11.08 -5.57 20.69
N ASN A 433 10.66 -5.35 21.93
CA ASN A 433 10.85 -6.27 23.05
C ASN A 433 9.70 -7.26 23.23
N HIS A 434 8.53 -6.96 22.66
CA HIS A 434 7.33 -7.77 22.78
C HIS A 434 7.16 -8.77 21.64
N LEU A 435 7.86 -8.61 20.51
CA LEU A 435 7.88 -9.64 19.47
C LEU A 435 8.59 -10.91 19.98
N LYS A 436 8.00 -12.07 19.71
CA LYS A 436 8.62 -13.36 20.01
C LYS A 436 9.77 -13.64 19.05
N GLU A 437 9.48 -13.52 17.76
CA GLU A 437 10.42 -13.72 16.66
C GLU A 437 10.09 -12.74 15.54
N LEU A 438 11.12 -12.33 14.81
CA LEU A 438 10.98 -11.54 13.59
C LEU A 438 11.77 -12.19 12.46
N TYR A 439 11.08 -12.46 11.36
CA TYR A 439 11.66 -12.94 10.11
C TYR A 439 11.49 -11.86 9.04
N ILE A 440 12.55 -11.54 8.32
CA ILE A 440 12.58 -10.53 7.26
C ILE A 440 13.04 -11.19 5.98
N VAL A 441 12.23 -11.11 4.94
CA VAL A 441 12.60 -11.46 3.57
C VAL A 441 13.12 -10.21 2.88
N GLY A 442 14.40 -10.20 2.53
CA GLY A 442 15.00 -9.10 1.82
C GLY A 442 16.41 -8.78 2.29
N GLY A 443 16.95 -7.70 1.74
CA GLY A 443 18.35 -7.34 1.91
C GLY A 443 19.27 -8.31 1.17
N ASN A 444 20.55 -8.00 1.20
CA ASN A 444 21.55 -8.72 0.44
C ASN A 444 22.91 -8.73 1.15
N VAL A 445 23.70 -9.78 0.92
CA VAL A 445 24.97 -10.02 1.64
C VAL A 445 26.21 -9.89 0.76
N GLU A 446 26.03 -10.01 -0.55
CA GLU A 446 27.07 -9.94 -1.57
C GLU A 446 26.90 -8.73 -2.49
N ALA A 447 26.01 -7.80 -2.10
CA ALA A 447 25.66 -6.62 -2.87
C ALA A 447 25.09 -6.97 -4.26
N GLN A 448 24.39 -8.09 -4.38
CA GLN A 448 23.60 -8.39 -5.57
C GLN A 448 22.20 -7.81 -5.39
N GLY A 449 21.79 -6.91 -6.28
CA GLY A 449 20.44 -6.36 -6.29
C GLY A 449 19.54 -6.99 -7.37
N ASP A 450 18.23 -6.87 -7.17
CA ASP A 450 17.19 -7.29 -8.11
C ASP A 450 16.38 -6.11 -8.68
N ILE A 451 16.44 -4.94 -8.02
CA ILE A 451 15.86 -3.68 -8.50
C ILE A 451 16.92 -2.63 -8.83
N SER A 452 18.11 -2.73 -8.25
CA SER A 452 19.28 -1.90 -8.54
C SER A 452 20.52 -2.77 -8.69
N ALA A 453 21.67 -2.17 -8.99
CA ALA A 453 22.92 -2.93 -9.10
C ALA A 453 23.31 -3.63 -7.79
N CYS A 454 22.86 -3.12 -6.63
CA CYS A 454 23.40 -3.53 -5.33
C CYS A 454 22.38 -3.57 -4.19
N ALA A 455 21.09 -3.33 -4.44
CA ALA A 455 20.06 -3.33 -3.41
C ALA A 455 18.93 -4.27 -3.79
N GLU A 456 18.46 -5.01 -2.79
CA GLU A 456 17.27 -5.84 -2.88
C GLU A 456 16.00 -4.97 -2.80
N GLN A 457 14.95 -5.40 -3.50
CA GLN A 457 13.73 -4.65 -3.73
C GLN A 457 13.05 -4.11 -2.46
N ASN A 458 12.81 -4.94 -1.44
CA ASN A 458 12.15 -4.52 -0.21
C ASN A 458 12.96 -3.49 0.57
N PHE A 459 14.29 -3.68 0.64
CA PHE A 459 15.20 -2.74 1.29
C PHE A 459 15.36 -1.45 0.49
N MET A 460 15.36 -1.53 -0.84
CA MET A 460 15.47 -0.37 -1.72
C MET A 460 14.18 0.45 -1.77
N PHE A 461 13.02 -0.19 -1.60
CA PHE A 461 11.73 0.50 -1.59
C PHE A 461 11.63 1.49 -0.43
N ASP A 462 12.10 1.11 0.76
CA ASP A 462 12.16 2.00 1.92
C ASP A 462 13.46 1.79 2.73
N PRO A 463 14.59 2.34 2.24
CA PRO A 463 15.88 2.20 2.91
C PRO A 463 15.87 2.77 4.32
N GLU A 464 15.14 3.88 4.53
CA GLU A 464 14.98 4.51 5.83
C GLU A 464 14.26 3.60 6.82
N ALA A 465 13.17 2.95 6.39
CA ALA A 465 12.46 1.99 7.24
C ALA A 465 13.35 0.80 7.60
N ALA A 466 14.05 0.24 6.63
CA ALA A 466 14.98 -0.86 6.88
C ALA A 466 16.10 -0.45 7.83
N HIS A 467 16.66 0.75 7.67
CA HIS A 467 17.65 1.31 8.60
C HIS A 467 17.10 1.41 10.03
N ILE A 468 15.88 1.92 10.21
CA ILE A 468 15.22 2.03 11.52
C ILE A 468 15.04 0.64 12.15
N VAL A 469 14.50 -0.32 11.40
CA VAL A 469 14.27 -1.68 11.92
C VAL A 469 15.57 -2.33 12.39
N LEU A 470 16.65 -2.23 11.60
CA LEU A 470 17.96 -2.79 11.99
C LEU A 470 18.58 -2.06 13.19
N GLN A 471 18.27 -0.79 13.40
CA GLN A 471 18.76 -0.05 14.57
C GLN A 471 18.03 -0.42 15.86
N GLU A 472 16.71 -0.62 15.81
CA GLU A 472 15.86 -0.79 17.00
C GLU A 472 15.70 -2.27 17.39
N ILE A 473 15.71 -3.20 16.43
CA ILE A 473 15.55 -4.63 16.72
C ILE A 473 16.92 -5.30 16.96
N ARG A 474 16.91 -6.21 17.94
CA ARG A 474 18.01 -7.12 18.24
C ARG A 474 17.45 -8.53 18.07
N ASN A 475 18.03 -9.33 17.18
CA ASN A 475 17.66 -10.73 16.89
C ASN A 475 16.64 -10.96 15.76
N ALA A 476 16.55 -10.07 14.77
CA ALA A 476 15.80 -10.37 13.54
C ALA A 476 16.52 -11.45 12.71
N HIS A 477 15.77 -12.40 12.16
CA HIS A 477 16.24 -13.38 11.19
C HIS A 477 16.04 -12.83 9.78
N ILE A 478 17.13 -12.57 9.07
CA ILE A 478 17.08 -12.06 7.70
C ILE A 478 17.36 -13.21 6.74
N LEU A 479 16.47 -13.38 5.76
CA LEU A 479 16.65 -14.24 4.60
C LEU A 479 17.06 -13.35 3.41
N PRO A 480 18.37 -13.30 3.06
CA PRO A 480 18.84 -12.43 1.99
C PRO A 480 18.43 -12.94 0.61
N TYR A 481 18.38 -12.03 -0.35
CA TYR A 481 18.03 -12.32 -1.73
C TYR A 481 18.91 -13.43 -2.33
N GLU A 482 20.24 -13.31 -2.21
CA GLU A 482 21.18 -14.25 -2.85
C GLU A 482 21.02 -15.67 -2.31
N ILE A 483 20.71 -15.79 -1.02
CA ILE A 483 20.47 -17.08 -0.38
C ILE A 483 19.19 -17.69 -0.91
N SER A 484 18.12 -16.91 -1.04
CA SER A 484 16.89 -17.38 -1.67
C SER A 484 17.14 -17.89 -3.10
N GLN A 485 17.91 -17.15 -3.91
CA GLN A 485 18.23 -17.54 -5.29
C GLN A 485 19.01 -18.86 -5.39
N ARG A 486 19.88 -19.16 -4.42
CA ARG A 486 20.63 -20.42 -4.37
C ARG A 486 19.76 -21.62 -4.03
N HIS A 487 18.66 -21.41 -3.32
CA HIS A 487 17.76 -22.47 -2.85
C HIS A 487 16.58 -22.61 -3.82
N CYS A 488 16.90 -22.85 -5.08
CA CYS A 488 15.91 -22.96 -6.14
C CYS A 488 15.24 -24.35 -6.14
N MET A 489 13.91 -24.38 -6.05
CA MET A 489 13.14 -25.62 -6.15
C MET A 489 13.03 -26.07 -7.61
N PRO A 490 13.22 -27.37 -7.91
CA PRO A 490 12.94 -27.90 -9.24
C PRO A 490 11.50 -27.58 -9.64
N PHE A 491 11.33 -27.00 -10.82
CA PHE A 491 10.02 -26.57 -11.32
C PHE A 491 9.04 -27.73 -11.42
N ALA A 492 9.51 -28.94 -11.75
CA ALA A 492 8.68 -30.14 -11.81
C ALA A 492 7.95 -30.45 -10.49
N ASN A 493 8.61 -30.27 -9.35
CA ASN A 493 7.98 -30.47 -8.04
C ASN A 493 6.89 -29.40 -7.80
N CYS A 494 7.17 -28.17 -8.19
CA CYS A 494 6.25 -27.04 -8.05
C CYS A 494 5.00 -27.24 -8.91
N VAL A 495 5.18 -27.68 -10.16
CA VAL A 495 4.08 -28.03 -11.06
C VAL A 495 3.23 -29.16 -10.49
N SER A 496 3.83 -30.18 -9.87
CA SER A 496 3.07 -31.28 -9.28
C SER A 496 2.10 -30.81 -8.18
N TRP A 497 2.50 -29.80 -7.40
CA TRP A 497 1.66 -29.19 -6.37
C TRP A 497 0.62 -28.24 -6.96
N LEU A 498 1.03 -27.36 -7.86
CA LEU A 498 0.15 -26.37 -8.50
C LEU A 498 -0.88 -27.01 -9.44
N ASN A 499 -0.63 -28.24 -9.91
CA ASN A 499 -1.52 -28.99 -10.80
C ASN A 499 -2.23 -30.16 -10.11
N ASN A 500 -2.34 -30.16 -8.77
CA ASN A 500 -3.02 -31.22 -8.01
C ASN A 500 -4.57 -31.16 -8.10
N GLY A 501 -5.13 -30.39 -9.03
CA GLY A 501 -6.58 -30.33 -9.27
C GLY A 501 -7.44 -29.70 -8.17
N THR A 502 -6.85 -29.20 -7.08
CA THR A 502 -7.58 -28.50 -6.02
C THR A 502 -7.89 -27.04 -6.41
N GLU A 503 -8.90 -26.42 -5.78
CA GLU A 503 -9.18 -24.99 -5.99
C GLU A 503 -7.99 -24.11 -5.59
N ILE A 504 -7.30 -24.44 -4.49
CA ILE A 504 -6.12 -23.72 -4.00
C ILE A 504 -4.94 -23.85 -4.97
N SER A 505 -4.66 -25.05 -5.49
CA SER A 505 -3.57 -25.25 -6.45
C SER A 505 -3.82 -24.52 -7.76
N SER A 506 -5.07 -24.55 -8.24
CA SER A 506 -5.50 -23.83 -9.45
C SER A 506 -5.37 -22.31 -9.25
N PHE A 507 -5.81 -21.79 -8.10
CA PHE A 507 -5.67 -20.37 -7.76
C PHE A 507 -4.20 -19.94 -7.69
N LEU A 508 -3.34 -20.72 -7.03
CA LEU A 508 -1.91 -20.42 -6.96
C LEU A 508 -1.25 -20.47 -8.34
N PHE A 509 -1.67 -21.37 -9.23
CA PHE A 509 -1.20 -21.41 -10.60
C PHE A 509 -1.60 -20.14 -11.37
N ASP A 510 -2.85 -19.70 -11.22
CA ASP A 510 -3.39 -18.48 -11.85
C ASP A 510 -2.75 -17.19 -11.33
N CYS A 511 -2.07 -17.23 -10.17
CA CYS A 511 -1.33 -16.08 -9.65
C CYS A 511 -0.07 -15.76 -10.47
N PHE A 512 0.48 -16.73 -11.20
CA PHE A 512 1.67 -16.53 -12.03
C PHE A 512 1.27 -16.22 -13.48
N THR A 513 2.02 -15.31 -14.10
CA THR A 513 1.91 -15.09 -15.54
C THR A 513 2.56 -16.23 -16.33
N SER A 514 2.12 -16.41 -17.58
CA SER A 514 2.75 -17.37 -18.50
C SER A 514 4.24 -17.11 -18.71
N GLU A 515 4.68 -15.84 -18.66
CA GLU A 515 6.09 -15.47 -18.78
C GLU A 515 6.89 -15.89 -17.54
N GLU A 516 6.37 -15.62 -16.34
CA GLU A 516 7.00 -16.05 -15.08
C GLU A 516 7.10 -17.57 -14.99
N LEU A 517 6.03 -18.30 -15.32
CA LEU A 517 6.05 -19.77 -15.38
C LEU A 517 7.07 -20.28 -16.41
N SER A 518 7.15 -19.63 -17.58
CA SER A 518 8.12 -20.01 -18.62
C SER A 518 9.57 -19.77 -18.20
N LEU A 519 9.83 -18.72 -17.42
CA LEU A 519 11.14 -18.44 -16.86
C LEU A 519 11.48 -19.47 -15.77
N GLN A 520 10.57 -19.70 -14.83
CA GLN A 520 10.73 -20.66 -13.74
C GLN A 520 10.89 -22.09 -14.26
N ALA A 521 10.26 -22.45 -15.39
CA ALA A 521 10.48 -23.75 -16.03
C ALA A 521 11.93 -23.97 -16.46
N LYS A 522 12.68 -22.90 -16.76
CA LYS A 522 14.10 -22.97 -17.14
C LYS A 522 15.04 -22.87 -15.96
N THR A 523 14.72 -22.02 -14.99
CA THR A 523 15.62 -21.68 -13.87
C THR A 523 15.29 -22.41 -12.56
N GLY A 524 14.13 -23.07 -12.50
CA GLY A 524 13.48 -23.49 -11.25
C GLY A 524 12.71 -22.33 -10.58
N MET A 525 11.99 -22.66 -9.50
CA MET A 525 11.17 -21.71 -8.74
C MET A 525 11.84 -21.33 -7.42
N VAL A 526 11.94 -20.03 -7.17
CA VAL A 526 12.44 -19.48 -5.91
C VAL A 526 11.24 -18.85 -5.18
N SER A 527 10.98 -19.30 -3.96
CA SER A 527 9.86 -18.81 -3.12
C SER A 527 10.35 -18.32 -1.76
N PRO A 528 11.00 -17.14 -1.69
CA PRO A 528 11.58 -16.60 -0.45
C PRO A 528 10.59 -16.50 0.70
N GLU A 529 9.37 -16.09 0.40
CA GLU A 529 8.28 -15.94 1.37
C GLU A 529 7.88 -17.29 1.99
N VAL A 530 7.85 -18.36 1.18
CA VAL A 530 7.62 -19.73 1.67
C VAL A 530 8.76 -20.18 2.57
N PHE A 531 10.00 -19.84 2.23
CA PHE A 531 11.16 -20.17 3.06
C PHE A 531 11.08 -19.51 4.44
N ALA A 532 10.71 -18.23 4.51
CA ALA A 532 10.55 -17.52 5.78
C ALA A 532 9.47 -18.13 6.68
N VAL A 533 8.29 -18.46 6.12
CA VAL A 533 7.24 -19.15 6.88
C VAL A 533 7.71 -20.54 7.32
N SER A 534 8.41 -21.27 6.46
CA SER A 534 8.93 -22.60 6.78
C SER A 534 9.94 -22.57 7.92
N MET A 535 10.88 -21.61 7.92
CA MET A 535 11.87 -21.42 8.98
C MET A 535 11.23 -21.11 10.35
N MET A 536 10.11 -20.38 10.36
CA MET A 536 9.35 -20.10 11.58
C MET A 536 8.64 -21.37 12.10
N ILE A 537 8.14 -22.21 11.20
CA ILE A 537 7.48 -23.47 11.59
C ILE A 537 8.50 -24.48 12.13
N ASP A 538 9.60 -24.67 11.41
CA ASP A 538 10.69 -25.57 11.74
C ASP A 538 12.05 -24.85 11.65
N SER A 539 12.60 -24.49 12.80
CA SER A 539 13.89 -23.81 12.90
C SER A 539 15.06 -24.67 12.42
N THR A 540 14.90 -25.99 12.29
CA THR A 540 15.92 -26.90 11.76
C THR A 540 16.06 -26.84 10.23
N ILE A 541 15.20 -26.07 9.55
CA ILE A 541 15.37 -25.72 8.14
C ILE A 541 16.57 -24.80 7.95
N VAL A 542 16.89 -23.94 8.92
CA VAL A 542 18.10 -23.11 8.86
C VAL A 542 19.30 -23.97 9.24
N LEU A 543 20.12 -24.32 8.25
CA LEU A 543 21.32 -25.14 8.45
C LEU A 543 22.52 -24.31 8.92
N GLU A 544 22.64 -23.08 8.41
CA GLU A 544 23.73 -22.16 8.75
C GLU A 544 23.20 -20.73 8.82
N LYS A 545 23.63 -19.99 9.84
CA LYS A 545 23.38 -18.55 10.01
C LYS A 545 24.54 -17.86 10.71
N ASP A 546 24.82 -16.61 10.33
CA ASP A 546 25.80 -15.75 11.01
C ASP A 546 25.06 -14.76 11.93
N GLN A 547 25.59 -14.49 13.12
CA GLN A 547 25.13 -13.40 13.97
C GLN A 547 26.08 -12.21 13.81
N VAL A 548 25.61 -11.13 13.19
CA VAL A 548 26.46 -10.00 12.77
C VAL A 548 25.75 -8.67 12.96
N PHE A 549 26.53 -7.59 12.89
CA PHE A 549 25.96 -6.25 12.75
C PHE A 549 25.64 -5.98 11.29
N ALA A 550 24.42 -5.51 11.02
CA ALA A 550 23.98 -5.05 9.72
C ALA A 550 23.31 -3.67 9.81
N THR A 551 23.45 -2.88 8.77
CA THR A 551 22.77 -1.58 8.58
C THR A 551 22.40 -1.40 7.11
N VAL A 552 21.74 -0.30 6.77
CA VAL A 552 21.42 0.07 5.37
C VAL A 552 22.14 1.36 5.00
N GLU A 553 22.69 1.41 3.78
CA GLU A 553 23.27 2.62 3.19
C GLU A 553 22.15 3.56 2.70
N LEU A 554 22.16 4.82 3.13
CA LEU A 554 21.09 5.79 2.86
C LEU A 554 21.50 6.91 1.91
N LYS A 555 22.79 7.14 1.69
CA LYS A 555 23.30 8.35 1.00
C LYS A 555 24.00 8.05 -0.32
N GLY A 556 24.62 6.88 -0.46
CA GLY A 556 25.48 6.58 -1.62
C GLY A 556 24.80 6.68 -2.97
N ASP A 557 25.49 7.25 -3.96
CA ASP A 557 24.96 7.46 -5.34
C ASP A 557 24.61 6.14 -6.06
N TYR A 558 25.39 5.09 -5.78
CA TYR A 558 25.23 3.77 -6.38
C TYR A 558 24.80 2.70 -5.39
N THR A 559 24.92 2.96 -4.09
CA THR A 559 24.79 1.96 -3.02
C THR A 559 23.62 2.19 -2.08
N ARG A 560 22.81 3.23 -2.30
CA ARG A 560 21.59 3.45 -1.51
C ARG A 560 20.69 2.20 -1.52
N GLY A 561 20.18 1.83 -0.35
CA GLY A 561 19.34 0.64 -0.14
C GLY A 561 20.12 -0.65 0.06
N GLN A 562 21.44 -0.67 -0.18
CA GLN A 562 22.26 -1.85 0.09
C GLN A 562 22.29 -2.17 1.58
N MET A 563 22.13 -3.44 1.93
CA MET A 563 22.40 -3.92 3.29
C MET A 563 23.91 -4.07 3.50
N VAL A 564 24.45 -3.29 4.42
CA VAL A 564 25.87 -3.30 4.81
C VAL A 564 26.04 -4.26 5.97
N VAL A 565 26.80 -5.34 5.75
CA VAL A 565 27.04 -6.40 6.73
C VAL A 565 28.48 -6.36 7.22
N ASP A 566 28.68 -6.12 8.52
CA ASP A 566 30.00 -6.03 9.13
C ASP A 566 30.49 -7.38 9.67
N LYS A 567 30.92 -8.26 8.75
CA LYS A 567 31.43 -9.60 9.10
C LYS A 567 32.77 -9.58 9.86
N ARG A 568 33.52 -8.47 9.78
CA ARG A 568 34.86 -8.34 10.38
C ARG A 568 34.87 -7.51 11.67
N GLY A 569 33.75 -6.90 12.03
CA GLY A 569 33.62 -6.07 13.22
C GLY A 569 34.29 -4.69 13.10
N PHE A 570 34.51 -4.18 11.89
CA PHE A 570 35.18 -2.88 11.69
C PHE A 570 34.38 -1.69 12.24
N LEU A 571 33.07 -1.82 12.36
CA LEU A 571 32.19 -0.76 12.88
C LEU A 571 32.11 -0.77 14.41
N ASN A 572 32.69 -1.77 15.09
CA ASN A 572 32.65 -1.93 16.55
C ASN A 572 31.23 -1.81 17.13
N LYS A 573 30.24 -2.37 16.42
CA LYS A 573 28.84 -2.41 16.86
C LYS A 573 28.46 -3.83 17.30
N PRO A 574 27.60 -3.97 18.32
CA PRO A 574 27.09 -5.28 18.69
C PRO A 574 26.24 -5.86 17.56
N ALA A 575 26.27 -7.17 17.39
CA ALA A 575 25.43 -7.84 16.41
C ALA A 575 23.93 -7.58 16.69
N ASN A 576 23.16 -7.34 15.64
CA ASN A 576 21.74 -7.01 15.71
C ASN A 576 20.85 -8.01 14.96
N VAL A 577 21.42 -8.84 14.07
CA VAL A 577 20.65 -9.75 13.23
C VAL A 577 21.30 -11.12 13.10
N PHE A 578 20.47 -12.10 12.76
CA PHE A 578 20.87 -13.42 12.27
C PHE A 578 20.68 -13.46 10.76
N ILE A 579 21.76 -13.59 10.01
CA ILE A 579 21.74 -13.70 8.55
C ILE A 579 21.76 -15.19 8.18
N VAL A 580 20.71 -15.67 7.53
CA VAL A 580 20.63 -17.05 7.01
C VAL A 580 21.66 -17.21 5.89
N LYS A 581 22.35 -18.35 5.85
CA LYS A 581 23.34 -18.68 4.81
C LYS A 581 23.05 -19.96 4.05
N ASN A 582 22.41 -20.91 4.72
CA ASN A 582 22.10 -22.20 4.13
C ASN A 582 20.82 -22.77 4.72
N MET A 583 20.03 -23.45 3.90
CA MET A 583 18.72 -23.99 4.26
C MET A 583 18.51 -25.40 3.73
N ASP A 584 17.70 -26.16 4.45
CA ASP A 584 17.23 -27.48 4.02
C ASP A 584 16.04 -27.33 3.06
N LEU A 585 16.35 -27.37 1.77
CA LEU A 585 15.33 -27.28 0.73
C LEU A 585 14.38 -28.48 0.77
N GLY A 586 14.86 -29.68 1.11
CA GLY A 586 14.03 -30.90 1.16
C GLY A 586 12.95 -30.82 2.22
N LYS A 587 13.29 -30.34 3.42
CA LYS A 587 12.30 -30.08 4.48
C LYS A 587 11.31 -28.99 4.08
N THR A 588 11.78 -27.92 3.46
CA THR A 588 10.91 -26.84 2.98
C THR A 588 9.92 -27.35 1.94
N GLN A 589 10.38 -28.16 0.98
CA GLN A 589 9.55 -28.79 -0.03
C GLN A 589 8.54 -29.77 0.56
N ALA A 590 8.96 -30.59 1.53
CA ALA A 590 8.06 -31.51 2.22
C ALA A 590 6.97 -30.74 2.98
N LEU A 591 7.35 -29.64 3.64
CA LEU A 591 6.43 -28.82 4.42
C LEU A 591 5.41 -28.11 3.52
N PHE A 592 5.86 -27.48 2.43
CA PHE A 592 4.94 -26.86 1.47
C PHE A 592 4.10 -27.89 0.71
N GLY A 593 4.71 -29.00 0.26
CA GLY A 593 4.00 -30.10 -0.40
C GLY A 593 2.91 -30.72 0.46
N SER A 594 3.08 -30.73 1.79
CA SER A 594 2.07 -31.27 2.72
C SER A 594 0.74 -30.53 2.66
N VAL A 595 0.72 -29.27 2.23
CA VAL A 595 -0.51 -28.49 2.04
C VAL A 595 -1.43 -29.16 1.03
N PHE A 596 -0.86 -29.75 -0.01
CA PHE A 596 -1.61 -30.35 -1.11
C PHE A 596 -1.99 -31.82 -0.84
N SER A 597 -1.31 -32.49 0.08
CA SER A 597 -1.68 -33.86 0.52
C SER A 597 -2.73 -33.86 1.64
N MET A 598 -2.81 -32.80 2.45
CA MET A 598 -3.78 -32.72 3.57
C MET A 598 -5.23 -32.52 3.13
N ILE A 599 -5.48 -32.18 1.86
CA ILE A 599 -6.82 -31.89 1.32
C ILE A 599 -7.53 -33.19 0.85
N GLU A 600 -6.81 -34.31 0.67
CA GLU A 600 -7.40 -35.59 0.25
C GLU A 600 -8.29 -36.26 1.32
N GLU A 601 -8.17 -35.91 2.61
CA GLU A 601 -8.97 -36.54 3.67
C GLU A 601 -10.44 -36.08 3.73
N SER A 602 -10.84 -35.01 3.00
CA SER A 602 -12.23 -34.51 3.03
C SER A 602 -13.11 -34.90 1.85
N ASP A 603 -12.57 -35.41 0.74
CA ASP A 603 -13.37 -35.84 -0.41
C ASP A 603 -12.81 -37.12 -1.04
N SER A 604 -13.23 -38.28 -0.52
CA SER A 604 -12.99 -39.56 -1.16
C SER A 604 -13.86 -39.70 -2.42
N LEU A 605 -13.38 -39.19 -3.56
CA LEU A 605 -13.81 -39.62 -4.88
C LEU A 605 -12.64 -40.32 -5.55
N THR A 606 -12.74 -41.65 -5.62
CA THR A 606 -11.81 -42.55 -6.30
C THR A 606 -11.54 -42.09 -7.73
N LEU A 607 -10.36 -41.53 -7.99
CA LEU A 607 -9.83 -41.36 -9.34
C LEU A 607 -8.88 -42.52 -9.64
N THR A 608 -9.29 -43.40 -10.54
CA THR A 608 -8.43 -44.45 -11.10
C THR A 608 -7.38 -43.82 -12.03
N PRO A 609 -6.10 -44.17 -11.90
CA PRO A 609 -5.06 -43.65 -12.78
C PRO A 609 -5.18 -44.28 -14.17
N ILE A 610 -5.33 -43.46 -15.20
CA ILE A 610 -5.24 -43.90 -16.60
C ILE A 610 -3.76 -43.84 -17.01
N THR A 611 -3.09 -44.99 -16.98
CA THR A 611 -1.78 -45.19 -17.61
C THR A 611 -1.98 -45.50 -19.11
N LEU A 612 -1.42 -44.67 -19.99
CA LEU A 612 -1.14 -45.06 -21.37
C LEU A 612 0.37 -45.22 -21.52
N ALA A 613 0.82 -46.47 -21.51
CA ALA A 613 2.20 -46.85 -21.75
C ALA A 613 2.48 -46.99 -23.26
N GLY A 614 3.61 -46.44 -23.70
CA GLY A 614 4.32 -46.82 -24.93
C GLY A 614 5.82 -46.87 -24.63
N PRO A 615 6.58 -47.85 -25.14
CA PRO A 615 7.95 -48.07 -24.70
C PRO A 615 8.93 -47.11 -25.39
N GLY A 616 9.75 -46.39 -24.60
CA GLY A 616 11.13 -46.10 -25.00
C GLY A 616 11.58 -44.66 -25.23
N LYS A 617 10.95 -43.61 -24.67
CA LYS A 617 11.57 -42.27 -24.58
C LYS A 617 11.19 -41.56 -23.29
N ASP A 618 12.14 -40.86 -22.67
CA ASP A 618 11.89 -40.00 -21.50
C ASP A 618 10.84 -38.94 -21.84
N HIS A 619 9.70 -38.96 -21.13
CA HIS A 619 8.54 -38.13 -21.41
C HIS A 619 8.48 -36.92 -20.47
N VAL A 620 8.52 -35.71 -21.03
CA VAL A 620 7.92 -34.52 -20.44
C VAL A 620 6.40 -34.61 -20.70
N PRO A 621 5.53 -34.57 -19.69
CA PRO A 621 4.09 -34.62 -19.93
C PRO A 621 3.62 -33.32 -20.58
N ILE A 622 3.16 -33.42 -21.83
CA ILE A 622 2.38 -32.37 -22.49
C ILE A 622 0.91 -32.80 -22.39
N LEU A 623 0.09 -32.04 -21.67
CA LEU A 623 -1.36 -32.20 -21.67
C LEU A 623 -2.00 -31.03 -22.44
N LEU A 624 -2.67 -31.39 -23.54
CA LEU A 624 -3.50 -30.48 -24.32
C LEU A 624 -4.77 -30.16 -23.52
N LYS A 625 -5.04 -28.86 -23.34
CA LYS A 625 -6.32 -28.38 -22.83
C LYS A 625 -7.29 -28.28 -24.01
N GLU A 626 -8.35 -29.09 -24.04
CA GLU A 626 -9.48 -28.84 -24.92
C GLU A 626 -10.19 -27.57 -24.46
N ILE A 627 -10.04 -26.50 -25.23
CA ILE A 627 -10.78 -25.25 -25.03
C ILE A 627 -12.07 -25.37 -25.85
N LYS A 628 -13.21 -25.58 -25.20
CA LYS A 628 -14.52 -25.38 -25.83
C LYS A 628 -14.73 -23.87 -26.01
N ILE A 629 -14.51 -23.39 -27.22
CA ILE A 629 -14.89 -22.03 -27.63
C ILE A 629 -16.37 -22.10 -28.04
N ASN A 630 -17.25 -21.45 -27.26
CA ASN A 630 -18.59 -21.17 -27.76
C ASN A 630 -18.46 -20.00 -28.75
N VAL A 631 -18.73 -20.29 -30.01
CA VAL A 631 -18.85 -19.26 -31.06
C VAL A 631 -20.22 -18.60 -30.91
N VAL A 632 -20.24 -17.29 -30.64
CA VAL A 632 -21.34 -16.38 -30.98
C VAL A 632 -20.75 -15.19 -31.70
#